data_AF-A0A6A4Z4B5-F1
#
_entry.id   AF-A0A6A4Z4B5-F1
#
_cell.length_a   1.000
_cell.length_b   1.000
_cell.length_c   1.000
_cell.angle_alpha   90.00
_cell.angle_beta   90.00
_cell.angle_gamma   90.00
#
_symmetry.space_group_name_H-M   'P 1'
#
loop_
_entity.id
_entity.type
_entity.pdbx_description
1 polymer ?
#
loop_
_entity_poly.entity_id
_entity_poly.type
_entity_poly.pdbx_seq_one_letter_code
_entity_poly.pdbx_strand_id
1 'polypeptide(L)'
;MSWFLAYRSYVFTQGSRFTTRRSSASKVGDSHHHHLNESPSVFRSSIRILSNLVAAGLVLVSLIMIVVLLNTGMFHRRVLINDVTYSTTYYNAYGQNCKLNAHGFEPNSCADFETSTTTAAAWTAIGQRLALQWDAQSSTPFYVTTCIEGPPGGWAAVIFLASYDSFPECQPAGGPQIIDGMAVSETTVRDDYPDGVYMLMVYNDRTMLTSVEHTNSDGTTDRVILTNHSLITTDGTVLVDSVGINTVEHSLPLGRRYMITGFAYEILLDITLSLDDTVAWWNVGRQSKMAVANTWDTGHDVANSNELIAL
;
A
#
# COMPACT_ATOMS: atom_id res chain seq x y z
N MET A 1 6.47 17.72 -7.16
CA MET A 1 5.54 18.85 -7.34
C MET A 1 4.66 18.90 -6.09
N SER A 2 5.04 19.77 -5.15
CA SER A 2 4.58 19.73 -3.75
C SER A 2 3.17 20.31 -3.56
N TRP A 3 2.28 19.53 -2.96
CA TRP A 3 1.07 20.04 -2.32
C TRP A 3 1.33 20.17 -0.82
N PHE A 4 1.65 21.39 -0.38
CA PHE A 4 1.62 21.78 1.03
C PHE A 4 0.17 22.08 1.42
N LEU A 5 -0.40 21.31 2.35
CA LEU A 5 -1.61 21.71 3.06
C LEU A 5 -1.23 22.80 4.07
N ALA A 6 -1.57 24.04 3.74
CA ALA A 6 -1.50 25.18 4.64
C ALA A 6 -2.56 25.04 5.75
N TYR A 7 -2.15 24.61 6.94
CA TYR A 7 -2.99 24.67 8.13
C TYR A 7 -3.00 26.11 8.67
N ARG A 8 -4.10 26.83 8.46
CA ARG A 8 -4.27 28.20 8.94
C ARG A 8 -4.80 28.15 10.38
N SER A 9 -3.92 28.35 11.35
CA SER A 9 -4.29 28.55 12.75
C SER A 9 -5.10 29.84 12.91
N TYR A 10 -6.34 29.76 13.39
CA TYR A 10 -7.04 30.91 13.93
C TYR A 10 -6.86 30.94 15.45
N VAL A 11 -5.93 31.79 15.90
CA VAL A 11 -5.85 32.26 17.28
C VAL A 11 -6.86 33.41 17.42
N PHE A 12 -7.89 33.23 18.24
CA PHE A 12 -8.68 34.35 18.76
C PHE A 12 -8.35 34.55 20.24
N THR A 13 -7.37 35.42 20.49
CA THR A 13 -7.19 36.10 21.77
C THR A 13 -8.15 37.27 21.86
N GLN A 14 -9.09 37.24 22.80
CA GLN A 14 -9.61 38.47 23.39
C GLN A 14 -9.86 38.25 24.88
N GLY A 15 -8.96 38.80 25.69
CA GLY A 15 -9.16 38.94 27.12
C GLY A 15 -10.19 40.04 27.40
N SER A 16 -11.06 39.78 28.37
CA SER A 16 -11.81 40.83 29.03
C SER A 16 -11.81 40.58 30.54
N ARG A 17 -11.42 41.65 31.24
CA ARG A 17 -11.06 41.71 32.65
C ARG A 17 -12.27 41.46 33.53
N PHE A 18 -12.06 40.66 34.59
CA PHE A 18 -12.92 40.65 35.76
C PHE A 18 -12.86 42.02 36.45
N THR A 19 -13.97 42.77 36.45
CA THR A 19 -14.17 43.90 37.36
C THR A 19 -15.34 43.61 38.29
N THR A 20 -14.99 43.33 39.54
CA THR A 20 -15.87 43.21 40.69
C THR A 20 -16.50 44.57 40.98
N ARG A 21 -17.83 44.70 40.84
CA ARG A 21 -18.56 45.89 41.31
C ARG A 21 -19.47 45.49 42.47
N ARG A 22 -19.03 45.83 43.69
CA ARG A 22 -19.88 45.94 44.88
C ARG A 22 -20.84 47.11 44.65
N SER A 23 -22.14 46.90 44.85
CA SER A 23 -23.07 47.95 45.22
C SER A 23 -23.95 47.45 46.36
N SER A 24 -23.83 48.10 47.51
CA SER A 24 -24.63 47.90 48.71
C SER A 24 -25.63 49.05 48.85
N ALA A 25 -26.77 48.74 49.46
CA ALA A 25 -27.83 49.62 50.00
C ALA A 25 -28.73 50.33 48.95
N SER A 26 -30.05 50.47 49.13
CA SER A 26 -30.88 50.47 50.35
C SER A 26 -32.34 50.10 50.05
N LYS A 27 -33.03 49.51 51.05
CA LYS A 27 -34.49 49.30 51.13
C LYS A 27 -35.28 50.62 51.17
N VAL A 28 -36.40 50.70 50.45
CA VAL A 28 -37.75 51.20 50.84
C VAL A 28 -38.70 50.59 49.77
N GLY A 29 -39.53 49.59 50.07
CA GLY A 29 -40.87 49.78 50.64
C GLY A 29 -41.88 50.06 49.51
N ASP A 30 -42.59 49.05 49.01
CA ASP A 30 -44.05 49.00 49.15
C ASP A 30 -44.65 47.68 48.65
N SER A 31 -45.81 47.39 49.21
CA SER A 31 -46.53 46.12 49.16
C SER A 31 -47.31 45.97 47.86
N HIS A 32 -47.21 44.84 47.16
CA HIS A 32 -48.35 44.23 46.47
C HIS A 32 -48.05 42.77 46.11
N HIS A 33 -48.92 41.90 46.61
CA HIS A 33 -48.97 40.48 46.30
C HIS A 33 -49.06 40.24 44.79
N HIS A 34 -48.02 39.64 44.21
CA HIS A 34 -48.17 38.71 43.10
C HIS A 34 -47.16 37.58 43.29
N HIS A 35 -47.69 36.42 43.69
CA HIS A 35 -47.01 35.14 43.60
C HIS A 35 -46.80 34.84 42.10
N LEU A 36 -45.76 35.42 41.49
CA LEU A 36 -45.25 34.90 40.23
C LEU A 36 -44.51 33.62 40.58
N ASN A 37 -45.19 32.49 40.39
CA ASN A 37 -44.54 31.20 40.28
C ASN A 37 -43.48 31.32 39.18
N GLU A 38 -42.23 31.57 39.57
CA GLU A 38 -41.08 31.25 38.74
C GLU A 38 -41.00 29.72 38.67
N SER A 39 -41.86 29.12 37.85
CA SER A 39 -41.64 27.77 37.37
C SER A 39 -40.28 27.80 36.66
N PRO A 40 -39.24 27.12 37.15
CA PRO A 40 -37.97 27.06 36.45
C PRO A 40 -38.29 26.53 35.06
N SER A 41 -38.03 27.35 34.02
CA SER A 41 -38.63 27.07 32.72
C SER A 41 -38.19 25.68 32.28
N VAL A 42 -39.18 24.76 32.19
CA VAL A 42 -38.96 23.35 31.83
C VAL A 42 -38.12 23.27 30.56
N PHE A 43 -38.30 24.24 29.66
CA PHE A 43 -37.49 24.47 28.48
C PHE A 43 -35.97 24.61 28.73
N ARG A 44 -35.54 25.45 29.69
CA ARG A 44 -34.11 25.58 30.04
C ARG A 44 -33.55 24.30 30.67
N SER A 45 -34.36 23.60 31.45
CA SER A 45 -33.99 22.31 32.03
C SER A 45 -33.82 21.23 30.94
N SER A 46 -34.79 21.12 30.03
CA SER A 46 -34.78 20.19 28.90
C SER A 46 -33.61 20.44 27.95
N ILE A 47 -33.26 21.70 27.66
CA ILE A 47 -32.08 22.03 26.84
C ILE A 47 -30.78 21.58 27.52
N ARG A 48 -30.65 21.75 28.84
CA ARG A 48 -29.47 21.29 29.59
C ARG A 48 -29.36 19.77 29.60
N ILE A 49 -30.47 19.07 29.82
CA ILE A 49 -30.52 17.60 29.78
C ILE A 49 -30.15 17.10 28.38
N LEU A 50 -30.72 17.70 27.33
CA LEU A 50 -30.42 17.33 25.95
C LEU A 50 -28.95 17.61 25.60
N SER A 51 -28.41 18.77 25.98
CA SER A 51 -27.00 19.11 25.77
C SER A 51 -26.05 18.13 26.46
N ASN A 52 -26.36 17.73 27.70
CA ASN A 52 -25.57 16.75 28.43
C ASN A 52 -25.67 15.35 27.81
N LEU A 53 -26.85 14.96 27.33
CA LEU A 53 -27.05 13.68 26.65
C LEU A 53 -26.30 13.65 25.32
N VAL A 54 -26.34 14.73 24.54
CA VAL A 54 -25.57 14.87 23.29
C VAL A 54 -24.08 14.83 23.58
N ALA A 55 -23.60 15.54 24.61
CA ALA A 55 -22.19 15.51 25.01
C ALA A 55 -21.76 14.10 25.41
N ALA A 56 -22.54 13.40 26.23
CA ALA A 56 -22.27 12.01 26.61
C ALA A 56 -22.28 11.07 25.40
N GLY A 57 -23.22 11.26 24.47
CA GLY A 57 -23.29 10.52 23.21
C GLY A 57 -22.05 10.72 22.34
N LEU A 58 -21.58 11.97 22.18
CA LEU A 58 -20.37 12.27 21.42
C LEU A 58 -19.12 11.65 22.05
N VAL A 59 -19.00 11.67 23.38
CA VAL A 59 -17.90 11.01 24.09
C VAL A 59 -17.96 9.49 23.86
N LEU A 60 -19.14 8.88 23.96
CA LEU A 60 -19.30 7.43 23.72
C LEU A 60 -18.92 7.07 22.28
N VAL A 61 -19.40 7.82 21.28
CA VAL A 61 -19.04 7.61 19.87
C VAL A 61 -17.54 7.76 19.66
N SER A 62 -16.90 8.76 20.27
CA SER A 62 -15.45 8.94 20.20
C SER A 62 -14.69 7.73 20.76
N LEU A 63 -15.12 7.20 21.91
CA LEU A 63 -14.49 6.02 22.53
C LEU A 63 -14.69 4.77 21.67
N ILE A 64 -15.88 4.56 21.12
CA ILE A 64 -16.15 3.45 20.19
C ILE A 64 -15.25 3.57 18.96
N MET A 65 -15.11 4.77 18.39
CA MET A 65 -14.23 5.01 17.24
C MET A 65 -12.77 4.72 17.57
N ILE A 66 -12.28 5.10 18.75
CA ILE A 66 -10.91 4.77 19.18
C ILE A 66 -10.72 3.25 19.23
N VAL A 67 -11.67 2.52 19.82
CA VAL A 67 -11.62 1.04 19.87
C VAL A 67 -11.61 0.44 18.46
N VAL A 68 -12.43 0.95 17.54
CA VAL A 68 -12.42 0.51 16.15
C VAL A 68 -11.06 0.78 15.51
N LEU A 69 -10.54 2.01 15.60
CA LEU A 69 -9.26 2.40 15.01
C LEU A 69 -8.09 1.54 15.52
N LEU A 70 -8.06 1.27 16.83
CA LEU A 70 -7.06 0.40 17.44
C LEU A 70 -7.15 -1.03 16.87
N ASN A 71 -8.36 -1.58 16.76
CA ASN A 71 -8.55 -2.92 16.20
C ASN A 71 -8.26 -2.99 14.69
N THR A 72 -8.47 -1.90 13.94
CA THR A 72 -8.13 -1.84 12.51
C THR A 72 -6.65 -1.49 12.23
N GLY A 73 -5.80 -1.54 13.26
CA GLY A 73 -4.36 -1.39 13.08
C GLY A 73 -3.84 0.04 13.04
N MET A 74 -4.44 0.99 13.78
CA MET A 74 -3.97 2.39 13.81
C MET A 74 -2.45 2.54 14.01
N PHE A 75 -1.85 1.70 14.85
CA PHE A 75 -0.41 1.73 15.14
C PHE A 75 0.41 0.60 14.52
N HIS A 76 -0.27 -0.44 14.05
CA HIS A 76 0.31 -1.59 13.37
C HIS A 76 -0.72 -2.09 12.37
N ARG A 77 -0.50 -1.79 11.09
CA ARG A 77 -1.34 -2.30 10.00
C ARG A 77 -0.43 -2.93 8.97
N ARG A 78 -0.86 -4.07 8.45
CA ARG A 78 -0.22 -4.79 7.36
C ARG A 78 -1.30 -5.49 6.54
N VAL A 79 -1.45 -5.12 5.29
CA VAL A 79 -2.47 -5.63 4.39
C VAL A 79 -1.92 -5.74 2.96
N LEU A 80 -2.33 -6.77 2.25
CA LEU A 80 -2.13 -6.86 0.82
C LEU A 80 -2.98 -5.78 0.13
N ILE A 81 -2.40 -5.13 -0.88
CA ILE A 81 -3.11 -4.16 -1.72
C ILE A 81 -3.40 -4.77 -3.10
N ASN A 82 -3.83 -3.95 -4.05
CA ASN A 82 -3.99 -4.31 -5.47
C ASN A 82 -4.62 -5.69 -5.72
N ASP A 83 -5.82 -5.91 -5.17
CA ASP A 83 -6.60 -7.12 -5.42
C ASP A 83 -7.23 -7.11 -6.84
N VAL A 84 -8.14 -8.04 -7.10
CA VAL A 84 -8.86 -8.13 -8.39
C VAL A 84 -9.67 -6.88 -8.76
N THR A 85 -9.91 -5.97 -7.81
CA THR A 85 -10.60 -4.69 -8.04
C THR A 85 -9.66 -3.56 -8.43
N TYR A 86 -8.35 -3.81 -8.41
CA TYR A 86 -7.34 -2.82 -8.78
C TYR A 86 -7.52 -2.35 -10.23
N SER A 87 -7.31 -1.05 -10.45
CA SER A 87 -7.56 -0.47 -11.76
C SER A 87 -6.54 -0.97 -12.79
N THR A 88 -7.04 -1.69 -13.79
CA THR A 88 -6.22 -2.13 -14.93
C THR A 88 -5.59 -0.96 -15.68
N THR A 89 -6.11 0.27 -15.55
CA THR A 89 -5.53 1.47 -16.16
C THR A 89 -4.11 1.79 -15.69
N TYR A 90 -3.70 1.26 -14.54
CA TYR A 90 -2.33 1.38 -14.05
C TYR A 90 -1.38 0.32 -14.59
N TYR A 91 -1.87 -0.71 -15.29
CA TYR A 91 -1.07 -1.79 -15.84
C TYR A 91 -1.00 -1.68 -17.36
N ASN A 92 0.13 -1.24 -17.91
CA ASN A 92 0.23 -0.85 -19.32
C ASN A 92 1.31 -1.65 -20.06
N ALA A 93 1.12 -1.78 -21.37
CA ALA A 93 2.17 -2.29 -22.25
C ALA A 93 3.37 -1.35 -22.25
N TYR A 94 4.57 -1.91 -22.10
CA TYR A 94 5.82 -1.18 -22.19
C TYR A 94 6.61 -1.63 -23.43
N GLY A 95 6.91 -2.92 -23.55
CA GLY A 95 7.61 -3.51 -24.69
C GLY A 95 7.29 -4.99 -24.90
N GLN A 96 7.50 -5.51 -26.10
CA GLN A 96 7.10 -6.88 -26.49
C GLN A 96 8.10 -7.46 -27.49
N ASN A 97 9.40 -7.35 -27.18
CA ASN A 97 10.46 -7.66 -28.13
C ASN A 97 11.47 -8.69 -27.57
N CYS A 98 11.71 -8.66 -26.26
CA CYS A 98 12.74 -9.47 -25.61
C CYS A 98 12.55 -10.98 -25.79
N LYS A 99 13.60 -11.64 -26.25
CA LYS A 99 13.72 -13.10 -26.16
C LYS A 99 14.71 -13.45 -25.08
N LEU A 100 14.44 -14.51 -24.32
CA LEU A 100 15.27 -14.94 -23.21
C LEU A 100 15.64 -16.41 -23.38
N ASN A 101 16.94 -16.71 -23.37
CA ASN A 101 17.46 -18.07 -23.42
C ASN A 101 18.28 -18.39 -22.17
N ALA A 102 18.96 -19.55 -22.14
CA ALA A 102 19.75 -20.00 -20.99
C ALA A 102 20.87 -19.03 -20.54
N HIS A 103 21.25 -18.06 -21.36
CA HIS A 103 22.30 -17.08 -21.04
C HIS A 103 21.77 -15.70 -20.65
N GLY A 104 20.45 -15.49 -20.72
CA GLY A 104 19.80 -14.20 -20.49
C GLY A 104 19.08 -13.68 -21.73
N PHE A 105 18.89 -12.37 -21.80
CA PHE A 105 18.24 -11.74 -22.94
C PHE A 105 19.09 -11.92 -24.19
N GLU A 106 18.46 -12.32 -25.30
CA GLU A 106 19.15 -12.50 -26.57
C GLU A 106 19.62 -11.15 -27.12
N PRO A 107 20.87 -11.05 -27.64
CA PRO A 107 21.38 -9.81 -28.22
C PRO A 107 20.45 -9.27 -29.31
N ASN A 108 20.14 -7.98 -29.26
CA ASN A 108 19.26 -7.27 -30.21
C ASN A 108 17.81 -7.81 -30.27
N SER A 109 17.37 -8.59 -29.28
CA SER A 109 15.97 -9.02 -29.21
C SER A 109 15.08 -7.97 -28.55
N CYS A 110 15.55 -7.37 -27.45
CA CYS A 110 14.85 -6.30 -26.75
C CYS A 110 14.93 -4.97 -27.51
N ALA A 111 13.93 -4.11 -27.33
CA ALA A 111 13.99 -2.74 -27.83
C ALA A 111 14.90 -1.86 -26.96
N ASP A 112 15.48 -0.81 -27.56
CA ASP A 112 16.40 0.12 -26.85
C ASP A 112 15.75 0.72 -25.60
N PHE A 113 14.47 1.12 -25.69
CA PHE A 113 13.76 1.71 -24.57
C PHE A 113 13.57 0.71 -23.42
N GLU A 114 13.34 -0.58 -23.70
CA GLU A 114 13.28 -1.64 -22.69
C GLU A 114 14.62 -1.73 -21.95
N THR A 115 15.71 -1.82 -22.70
CA THR A 115 17.04 -1.96 -22.10
C THR A 115 17.49 -0.71 -21.32
N SER A 116 16.95 0.46 -21.65
CA SER A 116 17.24 1.73 -20.97
C SER A 116 16.47 1.95 -19.67
N THR A 117 15.55 1.04 -19.31
CA THR A 117 14.77 1.10 -18.06
C THR A 117 15.65 1.01 -16.82
N THR A 118 16.78 0.33 -16.94
CA THR A 118 17.79 0.18 -15.90
C THR A 118 19.16 0.56 -16.46
N THR A 119 20.23 0.44 -15.66
CA THR A 119 21.58 0.48 -16.24
C THR A 119 21.82 -0.73 -17.13
N ALA A 120 22.69 -0.61 -18.13
CA ALA A 120 22.98 -1.73 -19.05
C ALA A 120 23.51 -2.99 -18.31
N ALA A 121 24.28 -2.78 -17.23
CA ALA A 121 24.80 -3.88 -16.42
C ALA A 121 23.70 -4.55 -15.60
N ALA A 122 22.80 -3.77 -14.97
CA ALA A 122 21.65 -4.30 -14.26
C ALA A 122 20.69 -5.03 -15.20
N TRP A 123 20.40 -4.49 -16.40
CA TRP A 123 19.57 -5.16 -17.40
C TRP A 123 20.11 -6.53 -17.80
N THR A 124 21.43 -6.60 -18.03
CA THR A 124 22.12 -7.86 -18.35
C THR A 124 21.98 -8.85 -17.20
N ALA A 125 22.18 -8.40 -15.96
CA ALA A 125 22.07 -9.22 -14.76
C ALA A 125 20.63 -9.69 -14.50
N ILE A 126 19.62 -8.84 -14.74
CA ILE A 126 18.19 -9.20 -14.70
C ILE A 126 17.94 -10.34 -15.69
N GLY A 127 18.34 -10.19 -16.95
CA GLY A 127 18.19 -11.23 -17.96
C GLY A 127 18.83 -12.56 -17.54
N GLN A 128 20.08 -12.52 -17.08
CA GLN A 128 20.77 -13.72 -16.59
C GLN A 128 20.05 -14.38 -15.40
N ARG A 129 19.53 -13.55 -14.48
CA ARG A 129 18.81 -14.04 -13.30
C ARG A 129 17.47 -14.65 -13.66
N LEU A 130 16.72 -14.04 -14.57
CA LEU A 130 15.48 -14.58 -15.13
C LEU A 130 15.74 -15.90 -15.84
N ALA A 131 16.76 -15.97 -16.69
CA ALA A 131 17.12 -17.20 -17.40
C ALA A 131 17.40 -18.35 -16.43
N LEU A 132 18.16 -18.08 -15.36
CA LEU A 132 18.44 -19.05 -14.32
C LEU A 132 17.17 -19.46 -13.55
N GLN A 133 16.35 -18.50 -13.12
CA GLN A 133 15.21 -18.78 -12.25
C GLN A 133 13.99 -19.35 -12.98
N TRP A 134 13.83 -19.07 -14.27
CA TRP A 134 12.84 -19.70 -15.15
C TRP A 134 13.33 -21.00 -15.79
N ASP A 135 14.56 -21.45 -15.51
CA ASP A 135 15.16 -22.65 -16.11
C ASP A 135 15.14 -22.59 -17.66
N ALA A 136 15.48 -21.42 -18.20
CA ALA A 136 15.46 -21.17 -19.64
C ALA A 136 16.44 -22.07 -20.39
N GLN A 137 16.01 -22.58 -21.55
CA GLN A 137 16.80 -23.47 -22.39
C GLN A 137 17.23 -22.76 -23.66
N SER A 138 18.44 -23.05 -24.15
CA SER A 138 18.94 -22.42 -25.39
C SER A 138 18.18 -22.84 -26.65
N SER A 139 17.52 -23.99 -26.64
CA SER A 139 16.77 -24.52 -27.79
C SER A 139 15.40 -23.88 -27.98
N THR A 140 14.84 -23.28 -26.92
CA THR A 140 13.46 -22.78 -26.88
C THR A 140 13.44 -21.51 -26.03
N PRO A 141 13.72 -20.34 -26.62
CA PRO A 141 13.72 -19.10 -25.87
C PRO A 141 12.31 -18.76 -25.40
N PHE A 142 12.21 -18.12 -24.24
CA PHE A 142 10.98 -17.45 -23.82
C PHE A 142 10.77 -16.20 -24.64
N TYR A 143 9.51 -15.96 -25.00
CA TYR A 143 9.02 -14.67 -25.44
C TYR A 143 8.65 -13.86 -24.20
N VAL A 144 9.36 -12.74 -23.99
CA VAL A 144 9.20 -11.91 -22.80
C VAL A 144 8.58 -10.59 -23.18
N THR A 145 7.45 -10.28 -22.56
CA THR A 145 6.79 -8.99 -22.65
C THR A 145 7.10 -8.19 -21.41
N THR A 146 7.49 -6.93 -21.61
CA THR A 146 7.68 -5.95 -20.54
C THR A 146 6.41 -5.13 -20.38
N CYS A 147 5.86 -5.12 -19.18
CA CYS A 147 4.74 -4.30 -18.76
C CYS A 147 5.20 -3.31 -17.70
N ILE A 148 4.43 -2.24 -17.51
CA ILE A 148 4.66 -1.27 -16.44
C ILE A 148 3.40 -1.16 -15.60
N GLU A 149 3.53 -1.28 -14.28
CA GLU A 149 2.46 -1.05 -13.32
C GLU A 149 2.74 0.20 -12.51
N GLY A 150 1.78 1.11 -12.45
CA GLY A 150 1.86 2.30 -11.61
C GLY A 150 1.07 3.48 -12.17
N PRO A 151 0.75 4.47 -11.33
CA PRO A 151 0.07 5.67 -11.77
C PRO A 151 0.98 6.59 -12.60
N PRO A 152 0.44 7.35 -13.56
CA PRO A 152 1.21 8.35 -14.29
C PRO A 152 1.91 9.35 -13.35
N GLY A 153 3.24 9.40 -13.42
CA GLY A 153 4.07 10.32 -12.63
C GLY A 153 4.24 9.94 -11.15
N GLY A 154 3.88 8.72 -10.75
CA GLY A 154 4.10 8.18 -9.41
C GLY A 154 5.18 7.09 -9.37
N TRP A 155 4.93 6.07 -8.56
CA TRP A 155 5.75 4.85 -8.52
C TRP A 155 5.53 4.02 -9.79
N ALA A 156 6.51 3.16 -10.10
CA ALA A 156 6.41 2.25 -11.23
C ALA A 156 7.15 0.94 -10.94
N ALA A 157 6.51 -0.18 -11.28
CA ALA A 157 7.08 -1.50 -11.31
C ALA A 157 7.20 -2.00 -12.74
N VAL A 158 8.30 -2.68 -13.04
CA VAL A 158 8.54 -3.31 -14.34
C VAL A 158 8.19 -4.78 -14.22
N ILE A 159 7.19 -5.23 -14.96
CA ILE A 159 6.72 -6.62 -14.95
C ILE A 159 7.20 -7.31 -16.22
N PHE A 160 7.80 -8.49 -16.08
CA PHE A 160 8.15 -9.36 -17.17
C PHE A 160 7.18 -10.54 -17.20
N LEU A 161 6.45 -10.70 -18.30
CA LEU A 161 5.61 -11.87 -18.57
C LEU A 161 6.32 -12.77 -19.57
N ALA A 162 6.49 -14.04 -19.24
CA ALA A 162 7.18 -15.01 -20.10
C ALA A 162 6.23 -16.11 -20.59
N SER A 163 6.39 -16.52 -21.85
CA SER A 163 5.75 -17.71 -22.40
C SER A 163 6.63 -18.39 -23.46
N TYR A 164 6.51 -19.70 -23.60
CA TYR A 164 7.20 -20.46 -24.66
C TYR A 164 6.58 -20.27 -26.05
N ASP A 165 5.30 -19.91 -26.12
CA ASP A 165 4.53 -20.00 -27.37
C ASP A 165 4.57 -18.67 -28.16
N SER A 166 4.41 -17.56 -27.44
CA SER A 166 4.30 -16.22 -28.00
C SER A 166 4.50 -15.19 -26.90
N PHE A 167 4.72 -13.93 -27.28
CA PHE A 167 4.76 -12.84 -26.33
C PHE A 167 3.40 -12.66 -25.63
N PRO A 168 3.31 -12.77 -24.28
CA PRO A 168 2.08 -12.47 -23.55
C PRO A 168 1.66 -11.00 -23.73
N GLU A 169 0.38 -10.69 -23.60
CA GLU A 169 -0.12 -9.32 -23.59
C GLU A 169 -0.17 -8.77 -22.16
N CYS A 170 0.14 -7.49 -21.97
CA CYS A 170 -0.03 -6.86 -20.67
C CYS A 170 -1.51 -6.69 -20.30
N GLN A 171 -2.36 -6.42 -21.30
CA GLN A 171 -3.81 -6.34 -21.13
C GLN A 171 -4.49 -7.17 -22.21
N PRO A 172 -4.66 -8.49 -21.99
CA PRO A 172 -5.39 -9.34 -22.92
C PRO A 172 -6.80 -8.83 -23.21
N ALA A 173 -7.29 -9.08 -24.43
CA ALA A 173 -8.64 -8.70 -24.83
C ALA A 173 -9.75 -9.30 -23.96
N GLY A 174 -9.45 -10.41 -23.26
CA GLY A 174 -10.28 -10.96 -22.20
C GLY A 174 -9.89 -12.37 -21.78
N GLY A 175 -10.36 -12.80 -20.62
CA GLY A 175 -10.21 -14.15 -20.10
C GLY A 175 -8.80 -14.54 -19.68
N PRO A 176 -8.53 -15.85 -19.54
CA PRO A 176 -7.23 -16.34 -19.09
C PRO A 176 -6.17 -16.21 -20.20
N GLN A 177 -5.01 -15.66 -19.84
CA GLN A 177 -3.79 -15.70 -20.64
C GLN A 177 -2.79 -16.67 -19.99
N ILE A 178 -2.33 -17.66 -20.75
CA ILE A 178 -1.34 -18.62 -20.26
C ILE A 178 0.04 -17.96 -20.23
N ILE A 179 0.71 -18.05 -19.08
CA ILE A 179 2.10 -17.67 -18.88
C ILE A 179 2.91 -18.81 -18.26
N ASP A 180 4.21 -18.79 -18.49
CA ASP A 180 5.18 -19.74 -17.94
C ASP A 180 6.02 -19.13 -16.81
N GLY A 181 6.04 -17.80 -16.73
CA GLY A 181 6.73 -17.06 -15.67
C GLY A 181 6.24 -15.63 -15.58
N MET A 182 6.34 -15.08 -14.38
CA MET A 182 6.17 -13.65 -14.10
C MET A 182 7.35 -13.20 -13.25
N ALA A 183 7.87 -12.02 -13.52
CA ALA A 183 8.84 -11.39 -12.65
C ALA A 183 8.51 -9.92 -12.54
N VAL A 184 8.83 -9.33 -11.41
CA VAL A 184 8.56 -7.92 -11.14
C VAL A 184 9.83 -7.31 -10.60
N SER A 185 10.15 -6.12 -11.08
CA SER A 185 11.35 -5.40 -10.72
C SER A 185 11.05 -3.95 -10.40
N GLU A 186 11.60 -3.51 -9.28
CA GLU A 186 11.42 -2.19 -8.73
C GLU A 186 12.74 -1.64 -8.19
N THR A 187 12.82 -0.33 -8.04
CA THR A 187 13.94 0.29 -7.33
C THR A 187 13.69 0.22 -5.83
N THR A 188 14.68 -0.21 -5.08
CA THR A 188 14.66 -0.23 -3.62
C THR A 188 15.91 0.42 -3.04
N VAL A 189 15.82 0.85 -1.79
CA VAL A 189 16.96 1.38 -1.03
C VAL A 189 17.33 0.39 0.07
N ARG A 190 18.63 0.23 0.28
CA ARG A 190 19.22 -0.57 1.35
C ARG A 190 20.32 0.26 2.00
N ASP A 191 20.56 0.08 3.29
CA ASP A 191 21.60 0.83 4.01
C ASP A 191 22.99 0.68 3.37
N ASP A 192 23.29 -0.52 2.88
CA ASP A 192 24.56 -0.82 2.19
C ASP A 192 24.62 -0.29 0.74
N TYR A 193 23.50 0.19 0.19
CA TYR A 193 23.37 0.67 -1.19
C TYR A 193 22.65 2.02 -1.25
N PRO A 194 23.34 3.12 -0.91
CA PRO A 194 22.73 4.45 -0.80
C PRO A 194 22.23 5.02 -2.14
N ASP A 195 22.83 4.59 -3.25
CA ASP A 195 22.42 4.99 -4.61
C ASP A 195 21.23 4.17 -5.14
N GLY A 196 20.71 3.25 -4.33
CA GLY A 196 19.64 2.33 -4.68
C GLY A 196 20.13 1.07 -5.39
N VAL A 197 19.28 0.05 -5.36
CA VAL A 197 19.42 -1.21 -6.10
C VAL A 197 18.09 -1.56 -6.73
N TYR A 198 18.11 -2.47 -7.70
CA TYR A 198 16.89 -3.08 -8.21
C TYR A 198 16.56 -4.31 -7.36
N MET A 199 15.31 -4.45 -6.96
CA MET A 199 14.78 -5.71 -6.47
C MET A 199 14.18 -6.46 -7.66
N LEU A 200 14.28 -7.79 -7.65
CA LEU A 200 13.67 -8.66 -8.64
C LEU A 200 12.96 -9.80 -7.91
N MET A 201 11.63 -9.80 -7.94
CA MET A 201 10.79 -10.93 -7.60
C MET A 201 10.60 -11.82 -8.82
N VAL A 202 10.76 -13.13 -8.67
CA VAL A 202 10.53 -14.09 -9.76
C VAL A 202 9.59 -15.20 -9.34
N TYR A 203 8.55 -15.38 -10.15
CA TYR A 203 7.64 -16.52 -10.17
C TYR A 203 7.94 -17.42 -11.37
N ASN A 204 8.27 -18.68 -11.08
CA ASN A 204 8.43 -19.74 -12.06
C ASN A 204 7.30 -20.75 -11.88
N ASP A 205 6.35 -20.76 -12.82
CA ASP A 205 5.18 -21.63 -12.77
C ASP A 205 5.53 -23.12 -12.79
N ARG A 206 6.71 -23.50 -13.29
CA ARG A 206 7.15 -24.90 -13.29
C ARG A 206 7.53 -25.41 -11.90
N THR A 207 7.99 -24.54 -11.01
CA THR A 207 8.52 -24.91 -9.70
C THR A 207 7.69 -24.38 -8.53
N MET A 208 6.92 -23.31 -8.73
CA MET A 208 6.12 -22.64 -7.71
C MET A 208 4.64 -23.01 -7.87
N LEU A 209 4.30 -24.26 -7.57
CA LEU A 209 3.01 -24.87 -7.91
C LEU A 209 1.92 -24.72 -6.83
N THR A 210 2.21 -24.01 -5.74
CA THR A 210 1.32 -23.92 -4.58
C THR A 210 1.27 -22.50 -4.02
N SER A 211 0.11 -22.11 -3.53
CA SER A 211 -0.11 -20.92 -2.73
C SER A 211 -0.34 -21.25 -1.25
N VAL A 212 -0.05 -20.27 -0.40
CA VAL A 212 -0.23 -20.32 1.06
C VAL A 212 -1.19 -19.23 1.51
N GLU A 213 -1.92 -19.48 2.61
CA GLU A 213 -2.79 -18.47 3.20
C GLU A 213 -1.95 -17.39 3.89
N HIS A 214 -2.28 -16.13 3.62
CA HIS A 214 -1.74 -14.94 4.26
C HIS A 214 -2.86 -14.24 5.02
N THR A 215 -2.66 -14.00 6.32
CA THR A 215 -3.62 -13.29 7.16
C THR A 215 -3.22 -11.83 7.30
N ASN A 216 -4.07 -10.94 6.79
CA ASN A 216 -3.93 -9.50 6.93
C ASN A 216 -4.21 -9.06 8.37
N SER A 217 -3.66 -7.91 8.76
CA SER A 217 -3.86 -7.32 10.10
C SER A 217 -5.31 -6.95 10.43
N ASP A 218 -6.18 -6.80 9.42
CA ASP A 218 -7.62 -6.54 9.59
C ASP A 218 -8.45 -7.83 9.74
N GLY A 219 -7.80 -8.99 9.77
CA GLY A 219 -8.40 -10.31 9.92
C GLY A 219 -8.89 -10.94 8.62
N THR A 220 -8.75 -10.26 7.48
CA THR A 220 -8.99 -10.87 6.17
C THR A 220 -7.86 -11.83 5.79
N THR A 221 -8.13 -12.72 4.83
CA THR A 221 -7.16 -13.72 4.37
C THR A 221 -7.10 -13.74 2.86
N ASP A 222 -5.89 -13.77 2.32
CA ASP A 222 -5.60 -13.92 0.90
C ASP A 222 -4.71 -15.13 0.65
N ARG A 223 -4.56 -15.53 -0.61
CA ARG A 223 -3.62 -16.58 -1.01
C ARG A 223 -2.44 -15.95 -1.73
N VAL A 224 -1.24 -16.28 -1.28
CA VAL A 224 0.01 -15.76 -1.85
C VAL A 224 0.91 -16.88 -2.31
N ILE A 225 1.74 -16.60 -3.30
CA ILE A 225 2.74 -17.54 -3.83
C ILE A 225 4.10 -17.12 -3.28
N LEU A 226 4.84 -18.10 -2.75
CA LEU A 226 6.21 -17.86 -2.28
C LEU A 226 7.14 -17.74 -3.48
N THR A 227 7.71 -16.56 -3.67
CA THR A 227 8.58 -16.20 -4.79
C THR A 227 10.05 -16.09 -4.35
N ASN A 228 10.94 -16.07 -5.33
CA ASN A 228 12.36 -15.82 -5.06
C ASN A 228 12.67 -14.33 -5.27
N HIS A 229 13.39 -13.73 -4.33
CA HIS A 229 13.85 -12.35 -4.44
C HIS A 229 15.37 -12.27 -4.65
N SER A 230 15.78 -11.30 -5.46
CA SER A 230 17.19 -10.96 -5.67
C SER A 230 17.37 -9.44 -5.63
N LEU A 231 18.50 -8.98 -5.10
CA LEU A 231 18.95 -7.60 -5.30
C LEU A 231 19.93 -7.57 -6.47
N ILE A 232 19.78 -6.57 -7.33
CA ILE A 232 20.62 -6.33 -8.49
C ILE A 232 21.11 -4.91 -8.38
N THR A 233 22.40 -4.77 -8.17
CA THR A 233 23.04 -3.45 -8.09
C THR A 233 23.11 -2.79 -9.46
N THR A 234 23.34 -1.47 -9.48
CA THR A 234 23.47 -0.69 -10.71
C THR A 234 24.68 -1.09 -11.57
N ASP A 235 25.65 -1.82 -11.02
CA ASP A 235 26.79 -2.39 -11.76
C ASP A 235 26.58 -3.84 -12.22
N GLY A 236 25.41 -4.42 -11.96
CA GLY A 236 25.05 -5.78 -12.38
C GLY A 236 25.42 -6.88 -11.39
N THR A 237 25.93 -6.56 -10.20
CA THR A 237 26.12 -7.57 -9.15
C THR A 237 24.77 -8.07 -8.63
N VAL A 238 24.58 -9.40 -8.60
CA VAL A 238 23.36 -10.08 -8.13
C VAL A 238 23.58 -10.68 -6.74
N LEU A 239 22.64 -10.41 -5.84
CA LEU A 239 22.64 -10.90 -4.47
C LEU A 239 21.30 -11.56 -4.17
N VAL A 240 21.29 -12.54 -3.28
CA VAL A 240 20.04 -13.10 -2.75
C VAL A 240 19.42 -12.08 -1.81
N ASP A 241 18.13 -11.79 -1.98
CA ASP A 241 17.38 -10.98 -1.02
C ASP A 241 16.53 -11.89 -0.13
N SER A 242 16.88 -12.00 1.15
CA SER A 242 16.05 -12.71 2.13
C SER A 242 15.01 -11.82 2.80
N VAL A 243 15.06 -10.51 2.55
CA VAL A 243 14.16 -9.52 3.18
C VAL A 243 12.94 -9.29 2.29
N GLY A 244 13.15 -9.09 0.99
CA GLY A 244 12.07 -8.86 0.01
C GLY A 244 11.31 -7.54 0.21
N ILE A 245 11.88 -6.61 0.96
CA ILE A 245 11.27 -5.31 1.24
C ILE A 245 11.55 -4.35 0.08
N ASN A 246 10.50 -3.89 -0.60
CA ASN A 246 10.66 -2.97 -1.71
C ASN A 246 10.84 -1.53 -1.21
N THR A 247 9.96 -1.05 -0.36
CA THR A 247 9.97 0.36 0.06
C THR A 247 10.01 0.44 1.58
N VAL A 248 10.78 1.41 2.09
CA VAL A 248 10.80 1.80 3.51
C VAL A 248 10.72 3.32 3.59
N GLU A 249 9.73 3.82 4.32
CA GLU A 249 9.53 5.25 4.53
C GLU A 249 9.47 5.56 6.02
N HIS A 250 10.09 6.66 6.43
CA HIS A 250 10.06 7.13 7.81
C HIS A 250 9.34 8.47 7.92
N SER A 251 8.36 8.54 8.83
CA SER A 251 7.65 9.76 9.16
C SER A 251 7.73 10.05 10.66
N LEU A 252 7.97 11.31 11.03
CA LEU A 252 8.27 11.71 12.41
C LEU A 252 7.37 12.85 12.90
N PRO A 253 6.02 12.74 12.81
CA PRO A 253 5.12 13.84 13.14
C PRO A 253 5.17 14.24 14.63
N LEU A 254 5.43 13.27 15.51
CA LEU A 254 5.58 13.46 16.96
C LEU A 254 7.05 13.30 17.42
N GLY A 255 7.99 13.43 16.49
CA GLY A 255 9.42 13.25 16.73
C GLY A 255 9.88 11.78 16.73
N ARG A 256 11.19 11.58 16.94
CA ARG A 256 11.86 10.26 16.84
C ARG A 256 11.32 9.18 17.77
N ARG A 257 10.73 9.55 18.92
CA ARG A 257 10.16 8.59 19.86
C ARG A 257 8.96 7.83 19.28
N TYR A 258 8.19 8.47 18.39
CA TYR A 258 6.99 7.91 17.79
C TYR A 258 7.11 7.84 16.27
N MET A 259 8.31 7.48 15.79
CA MET A 259 8.57 7.32 14.38
C MET A 259 7.62 6.28 13.77
N ILE A 260 7.01 6.64 12.65
CA ILE A 260 6.22 5.75 11.82
C ILE A 260 7.16 5.19 10.75
N THR A 261 7.22 3.87 10.63
CA THR A 261 7.93 3.19 9.55
C THR A 261 6.90 2.54 8.65
N GLY A 262 6.69 3.13 7.46
CA GLY A 262 5.92 2.50 6.39
C GLY A 262 6.80 1.56 5.59
N PHE A 263 6.25 0.44 5.16
CA PHE A 263 6.97 -0.55 4.37
C PHE A 263 6.07 -1.26 3.35
N ALA A 264 6.68 -1.80 2.31
CA ALA A 264 6.02 -2.66 1.33
C ALA A 264 6.93 -3.83 0.98
N TYR A 265 6.39 -5.05 0.98
CA TYR A 265 7.03 -6.24 0.44
C TYR A 265 6.38 -6.59 -0.89
N GLU A 266 7.20 -6.89 -1.89
CA GLU A 266 6.72 -7.35 -3.19
C GLU A 266 6.31 -8.82 -3.07
N ILE A 267 5.11 -9.17 -3.54
CA ILE A 267 4.57 -10.52 -3.40
C ILE A 267 3.60 -10.82 -4.54
N LEU A 268 3.39 -12.10 -4.81
CA LEU A 268 2.46 -12.55 -5.84
C LEU A 268 1.19 -13.13 -5.22
N LEU A 269 0.03 -12.65 -5.66
CA LEU A 269 -1.28 -13.19 -5.29
C LEU A 269 -1.65 -14.37 -6.17
N ASP A 270 -2.28 -15.36 -5.54
CA ASP A 270 -3.10 -16.37 -6.19
C ASP A 270 -4.56 -15.91 -6.12
N ILE A 271 -5.05 -15.32 -7.21
CA ILE A 271 -6.40 -14.77 -7.32
C ILE A 271 -7.42 -15.81 -7.80
N THR A 272 -7.05 -17.09 -7.92
CA THR A 272 -7.89 -18.14 -8.52
C THR A 272 -9.29 -18.22 -7.90
N LEU A 273 -9.39 -18.05 -6.57
CA LEU A 273 -10.65 -18.12 -5.84
C LEU A 273 -11.43 -16.79 -5.84
N SER A 274 -10.80 -15.72 -6.28
CA SER A 274 -11.36 -14.35 -6.32
C SER A 274 -11.83 -13.95 -7.72
N LEU A 275 -11.66 -14.82 -8.73
CA LEU A 275 -12.13 -14.57 -10.08
C LEU A 275 -13.66 -14.64 -10.15
N ASP A 276 -14.25 -13.63 -10.76
CA ASP A 276 -15.67 -13.57 -11.12
C ASP A 276 -15.86 -12.94 -12.52
N ASP A 277 -17.12 -12.77 -12.95
CA ASP A 277 -17.45 -12.20 -14.26
C ASP A 277 -17.04 -10.72 -14.43
N THR A 278 -16.54 -10.05 -13.38
CA THR A 278 -16.08 -8.67 -13.43
C THR A 278 -14.60 -8.55 -13.80
N VAL A 279 -13.82 -9.64 -13.65
CA VAL A 279 -12.40 -9.67 -14.00
C VAL A 279 -12.26 -9.87 -15.50
N ALA A 280 -11.89 -8.79 -16.21
CA ALA A 280 -11.82 -8.80 -17.67
C ALA A 280 -10.82 -9.83 -18.21
N TRP A 281 -9.65 -9.96 -17.59
CA TRP A 281 -8.58 -10.87 -17.97
C TRP A 281 -7.69 -11.20 -16.78
N TRP A 282 -6.92 -12.28 -16.86
CA TRP A 282 -5.93 -12.65 -15.84
C TRP A 282 -4.80 -13.49 -16.44
N ASN A 283 -3.64 -13.45 -15.80
CA ASN A 283 -2.55 -14.37 -16.13
C ASN A 283 -2.76 -15.69 -15.40
N VAL A 284 -2.61 -16.82 -16.08
CA VAL A 284 -2.72 -18.16 -15.51
C VAL A 284 -1.45 -18.96 -15.78
N GLY A 285 -0.91 -19.56 -14.73
CA GLY A 285 0.24 -20.45 -14.83
C GLY A 285 -0.07 -21.69 -15.67
N ARG A 286 0.80 -22.04 -16.62
CA ARG A 286 0.61 -23.20 -17.51
C ARG A 286 0.50 -24.53 -16.76
N GLN A 287 1.35 -24.76 -15.77
CA GLN A 287 1.50 -25.97 -14.98
C GLN A 287 0.64 -25.90 -13.72
N SER A 288 0.76 -24.83 -12.93
CA SER A 288 0.05 -24.69 -11.66
C SER A 288 -1.45 -24.50 -11.83
N LYS A 289 -1.88 -23.92 -12.96
CA LYS A 289 -3.24 -23.42 -13.21
C LYS A 289 -3.70 -22.34 -12.24
N MET A 290 -2.79 -21.77 -11.46
CA MET A 290 -3.10 -20.65 -10.58
C MET A 290 -3.24 -19.37 -11.41
N ALA A 291 -4.28 -18.59 -11.15
CA ALA A 291 -4.40 -17.24 -11.64
C ALA A 291 -3.54 -16.33 -10.77
N VAL A 292 -2.61 -15.61 -11.38
CA VAL A 292 -1.58 -14.84 -10.67
C VAL A 292 -1.67 -13.35 -10.96
N ALA A 293 -1.46 -12.55 -9.92
CA ALA A 293 -1.41 -11.10 -10.00
C ALA A 293 -0.28 -10.55 -9.11
N ASN A 294 0.39 -9.51 -9.59
CA ASN A 294 1.36 -8.77 -8.80
C ASN A 294 0.66 -7.98 -7.68
N THR A 295 1.28 -7.91 -6.51
CA THR A 295 0.83 -7.03 -5.43
C THR A 295 1.97 -6.66 -4.47
N TRP A 296 1.62 -5.85 -3.47
CA TRP A 296 2.46 -5.53 -2.33
C TRP A 296 1.74 -5.87 -1.02
N ASP A 297 2.49 -6.46 -0.10
CA ASP A 297 2.13 -6.55 1.30
C ASP A 297 2.64 -5.30 2.00
N THR A 298 1.73 -4.36 2.21
CA THR A 298 2.04 -3.00 2.67
C THR A 298 1.60 -2.79 4.11
N GLY A 299 2.39 -2.04 4.85
CA GLY A 299 2.07 -1.78 6.24
C GLY A 299 2.83 -0.62 6.84
N HIS A 300 2.55 -0.41 8.12
CA HIS A 300 3.27 0.54 8.94
C HIS A 300 3.36 0.09 10.39
N ASP A 301 4.43 0.54 11.04
CA ASP A 301 4.68 0.40 12.47
C ASP A 301 4.90 1.76 13.11
N VAL A 302 4.29 2.00 14.28
CA VAL A 302 4.55 3.19 15.10
C VAL A 302 5.38 2.82 16.32
N ALA A 303 6.58 3.39 16.43
CA ALA A 303 7.46 3.19 17.57
C ALA A 303 6.79 3.69 18.87
N ASN A 304 6.97 2.95 19.97
CA ASN A 304 6.39 3.28 21.29
C ASN A 304 4.87 3.51 21.27
N SER A 305 4.14 2.85 20.36
CA SER A 305 2.68 2.96 20.23
C SER A 305 1.91 2.70 21.53
N ASN A 306 2.40 1.80 22.38
CA ASN A 306 1.79 1.53 23.69
C ASN A 306 1.68 2.77 24.59
N GLU A 307 2.62 3.72 24.49
CA GLU A 307 2.52 4.99 25.21
C GLU A 307 1.39 5.86 24.67
N LEU A 308 1.18 5.85 23.35
CA LEU A 308 0.10 6.59 22.69
C LEU A 308 -1.28 5.98 22.97
N ILE A 309 -1.36 4.66 23.13
CA ILE A 309 -2.59 3.95 23.52
C ILE A 309 -2.97 4.27 24.97
N ALA A 310 -1.98 4.50 25.84
CA ALA A 310 -2.19 4.72 27.26
C ALA A 310 -2.53 6.18 27.64
N LEU A 311 -2.44 7.12 26.69
CA LEU A 311 -2.78 8.55 26.86
C LEU A 311 -4.29 8.80 26.70
#